data_AF-A0A6G1R6L6-F1
#
_entry.id   AF-A0A6G1R6L6-F1
#
_cell.length_a   1.000
_cell.length_b   1.000
_cell.length_c   1.000
_cell.angle_alpha   90.00
_cell.angle_beta   90.00
_cell.angle_gamma   90.00
#
_symmetry.space_group_name_H-M   'P 1'
#
loop_
_entity.id
_entity.type
_entity.pdbx_description
1 polymer ?
#
loop_
_entity_poly.entity_id
_entity_poly.type
_entity_poly.pdbx_seq_one_letter_code
_entity_poly.pdbx_strand_id
1 'polypeptide(L)'
;GYEISHDGKVITVFSASNYYEEGNNRGAYIKLNPELTPRFVQYRVSKYTRRQNLRERVGTIESSALKSLREKIYAHRPELTSAFAQYDPSGTGKISVNDWAAAMESVLQLDLPWRMLLSQLAQTNP
;
A
#
# COMPACT_ATOMS: atom_id res chain seq x y z
N GLY A 1 1.08 20.77 1.23
CA GLY A 1 2.03 20.63 0.13
C GLY A 1 1.84 21.83 -0.75
N TYR A 2 1.91 21.64 -2.06
CA TYR A 2 1.47 22.65 -3.01
C TYR A 2 0.63 22.01 -4.11
N GLU A 3 -0.20 22.81 -4.74
CA GLU A 3 -0.97 22.45 -5.93
C GLU A 3 -0.90 23.60 -6.93
N ILE A 4 -0.91 23.26 -8.22
CA ILE A 4 -0.93 24.21 -9.33
C ILE A 4 -2.22 23.94 -10.09
N SER A 5 -3.05 24.97 -10.25
CA SER A 5 -4.33 24.90 -10.94
C SER A 5 -4.51 26.09 -11.89
N HIS A 6 -5.63 26.10 -12.62
CA HIS A 6 -5.98 27.13 -13.61
C HIS A 6 -4.85 27.40 -14.61
N ASP A 7 -4.41 26.35 -15.31
CA ASP A 7 -3.36 26.40 -16.35
C ASP A 7 -2.05 27.06 -15.87
N GLY A 8 -1.64 26.75 -14.64
CA GLY A 8 -0.38 27.27 -14.08
C GLY A 8 -0.48 28.66 -13.45
N LYS A 9 -1.67 29.27 -13.43
CA LYS A 9 -1.86 30.65 -12.96
C LYS A 9 -2.10 30.74 -11.46
N VAL A 10 -2.53 29.66 -10.82
CA VAL A 10 -2.82 29.64 -9.39
C VAL A 10 -1.95 28.59 -8.72
N ILE A 11 -1.24 29.05 -7.68
CA ILE A 11 -0.43 28.20 -6.83
C ILE A 11 -1.01 28.26 -5.42
N THR A 12 -1.44 27.11 -4.91
CA THR A 12 -1.91 26.97 -3.54
C THR A 12 -0.83 26.31 -2.70
N VAL A 13 -0.35 26.98 -1.66
CA VAL A 13 0.56 26.39 -0.67
C VAL A 13 -0.21 26.13 0.61
N PHE A 14 -0.12 24.91 1.14
CA PHE A 14 -0.91 24.49 2.29
C PHE A 14 -0.10 23.60 3.23
N SER A 15 -0.47 23.57 4.51
CA SER A 15 -0.05 22.54 5.45
C SER A 15 -1.24 21.62 5.72
N ALA A 16 -1.19 20.38 5.21
CA ALA A 16 -2.25 19.40 5.47
C ALA A 16 -1.94 18.64 6.75
N SER A 17 -2.39 19.16 7.90
CA SER A 17 -2.28 18.51 9.20
C SER A 17 -3.31 17.38 9.29
N ASN A 18 -2.92 16.16 8.94
CA ASN A 18 -3.51 14.86 9.28
C ASN A 18 -5.01 14.83 9.67
N TYR A 19 -5.92 14.81 8.69
CA TYR A 19 -7.34 14.58 8.98
C TYR A 19 -7.72 13.10 9.06
N TYR A 20 -7.35 12.21 8.12
CA TYR A 20 -7.78 10.80 8.21
C TYR A 20 -6.85 9.74 7.56
N GLU A 21 -5.76 10.12 6.86
CA GLU A 21 -4.95 9.18 6.06
C GLU A 21 -3.43 9.33 6.23
N GLU A 22 -2.75 8.20 6.47
CA GLU A 22 -1.29 8.12 6.60
C GLU A 22 -0.61 8.36 5.24
N GLY A 23 0.28 9.36 5.16
CA GLY A 23 0.98 9.75 3.92
C GLY A 23 0.51 11.07 3.29
N ASN A 24 -0.57 11.67 3.79
CA ASN A 24 -1.08 12.96 3.30
C ASN A 24 -0.53 14.19 4.05
N ASN A 25 0.36 14.00 5.04
CA ASN A 25 0.99 15.11 5.76
C ASN A 25 2.11 15.74 4.93
N ARG A 26 1.72 16.65 4.04
CA ARG A 26 2.61 17.40 3.15
C ARG A 26 2.67 18.84 3.62
N GLY A 27 3.87 19.35 3.87
CA GLY A 27 4.18 20.78 4.00
C GLY A 27 4.93 21.27 2.76
N ALA A 28 4.84 22.55 2.42
CA ALA A 28 5.68 23.13 1.38
C ALA A 28 5.93 24.62 1.63
N TYR A 29 6.97 25.14 1.01
CA TYR A 29 7.19 26.58 0.83
C TYR A 29 7.76 26.83 -0.56
N ILE A 30 7.68 28.09 -1.02
CA ILE A 30 8.18 28.51 -2.32
C ILE A 30 9.33 29.47 -2.11
N LYS A 31 10.45 29.22 -2.80
CA LYS A 31 11.52 30.20 -2.96
C LYS A 31 11.31 30.94 -4.26
N LEU A 32 11.20 32.25 -4.19
CA LEU A 32 11.19 33.12 -5.36
C LEU A 32 12.60 33.68 -5.54
N ASN A 33 13.16 33.50 -6.74
CA ASN A 33 14.38 34.19 -7.15
C ASN A 33 14.04 35.63 -7.59
N PRO A 34 15.04 36.51 -7.81
CA PRO A 34 14.81 37.85 -8.35
C PRO A 34 14.03 37.86 -9.68
N GLU A 35 14.17 36.80 -10.49
CA GLU A 35 13.43 36.59 -11.74
C GLU A 35 11.99 36.06 -11.50
N LEU A 36 11.52 36.03 -10.25
CA LEU A 36 10.21 35.56 -9.81
C LEU A 36 9.83 34.14 -10.25
N THR A 37 10.83 33.33 -10.61
CA THR A 37 10.63 31.92 -10.94
C THR A 37 10.43 31.11 -9.65
N PRO A 38 9.26 30.47 -9.44
CA PRO A 38 8.99 29.74 -8.21
C PRO A 38 9.75 28.41 -8.15
N ARG A 39 10.51 28.22 -7.07
CA ARG A 39 11.13 26.94 -6.71
C ARG A 39 10.42 26.35 -5.51
N PHE A 40 9.77 25.21 -5.73
CA PHE A 40 8.99 24.53 -4.71
C PHE A 40 9.88 23.65 -3.84
N VAL A 41 9.75 23.80 -2.52
CA VAL A 41 10.38 22.90 -1.55
C VAL A 41 9.27 22.25 -0.74
N GLN A 42 9.19 20.91 -0.83
CA GLN A 42 8.13 20.14 -0.20
C GLN A 42 8.68 19.18 0.85
N TYR A 43 8.04 19.16 2.01
CA TYR A 43 8.29 18.24 3.10
C TYR A 43 7.13 17.26 3.22
N ARG A 44 7.44 16.02 3.57
CA ARG A 44 6.42 15.01 3.89
C ARG A 44 6.81 14.34 5.20
N VAL A 45 5.90 14.37 6.17
CA VAL A 45 6.09 13.70 7.45
C VAL A 45 5.30 12.40 7.44
N SER A 46 5.99 11.26 7.49
CA SER A 46 5.44 10.02 8.05
C SER A 46 5.93 9.83 9.49
N LYS A 47 5.27 8.99 10.29
CA LYS A 47 5.74 8.61 11.64
C LYS A 47 7.20 8.09 11.67
N TYR A 48 7.76 7.77 10.50
CA TYR A 48 9.08 7.18 10.29
C TYR A 48 10.14 8.18 9.79
N THR A 49 9.78 9.43 9.47
CA THR A 49 10.73 10.42 8.89
C THR A 49 11.88 10.82 9.82
N ARG A 50 11.88 10.40 11.09
CA ARG A 50 12.98 10.71 12.03
C ARG A 50 14.21 9.81 11.83
N ARG A 51 14.10 8.70 11.09
CA ARG A 51 15.22 7.86 10.67
C ARG A 51 14.79 7.13 9.40
N GLN A 52 15.47 7.25 8.24
CA GLN A 52 15.99 6.08 7.52
C GLN A 52 16.39 6.24 6.04
N ASN A 53 17.27 5.30 5.66
CA ASN A 53 18.01 5.15 4.41
C ASN A 53 17.16 4.49 3.31
N LEU A 54 17.66 4.57 2.06
CA LEU A 54 17.03 4.11 0.82
C LEU A 54 16.41 2.69 0.86
N ARG A 55 16.96 1.76 1.66
CA ARG A 55 16.48 0.38 1.78
C ARG A 55 15.08 0.26 2.42
N GLU A 56 14.69 1.18 3.31
CA GLU A 56 13.35 1.17 3.92
C GLU A 56 12.27 1.84 3.05
N ARG A 57 12.65 2.61 2.03
CA ARG A 57 11.69 3.14 1.03
C ARG A 57 11.05 2.00 0.23
N VAL A 58 11.72 0.86 0.09
CA VAL A 58 11.18 -0.34 -0.55
C VAL A 58 10.13 -1.00 0.37
N GLY A 59 10.44 -1.18 1.66
CA GLY A 59 9.52 -1.80 2.63
C GLY A 59 8.26 -0.98 2.94
N THR A 60 8.29 0.35 2.79
CA THR A 60 7.09 1.19 2.98
C THR A 60 6.09 1.09 1.83
N ILE A 61 6.55 1.00 0.58
CA ILE A 61 5.67 0.71 -0.57
C ILE A 61 5.10 -0.70 -0.46
N GLU A 62 5.93 -1.66 -0.05
CA GLU A 62 5.54 -3.04 0.22
C GLU A 62 4.44 -3.13 1.29
N SER A 63 4.53 -2.35 2.37
CA SER A 63 3.52 -2.33 3.45
C SER A 63 2.16 -1.79 3.00
N SER A 64 2.12 -0.71 2.20
CA SER A 64 0.86 -0.18 1.67
C SER A 64 0.22 -1.12 0.65
N ALA A 65 1.02 -1.69 -0.25
CA ALA A 65 0.52 -2.69 -1.20
C ALA A 65 -0.01 -3.94 -0.49
N LEU A 66 0.70 -4.42 0.54
CA LEU A 66 0.27 -5.55 1.36
C LEU A 66 -0.97 -5.23 2.19
N LYS A 67 -1.12 -3.99 2.67
CA LYS A 67 -2.34 -3.53 3.35
C LYS A 67 -3.55 -3.58 2.40
N SER A 68 -3.44 -2.99 1.22
CA SER A 68 -4.50 -3.04 0.20
C SER A 68 -4.82 -4.48 -0.22
N LEU A 69 -3.80 -5.34 -0.30
CA LEU A 69 -3.99 -6.76 -0.56
C LEU A 69 -4.79 -7.44 0.55
N ARG A 70 -4.47 -7.18 1.84
CA ARG A 70 -5.22 -7.71 2.99
C ARG A 70 -6.67 -7.23 3.01
N GLU A 71 -6.92 -5.96 2.68
CA GLU A 71 -8.27 -5.42 2.55
C GLU A 71 -9.06 -6.15 1.46
N LYS A 72 -8.43 -6.41 0.31
CA LYS A 72 -9.07 -7.16 -0.79
C LYS A 72 -9.32 -8.62 -0.44
N ILE A 73 -8.40 -9.28 0.26
CA ILE A 73 -8.57 -10.63 0.82
C ILE A 73 -9.77 -10.66 1.76
N TYR A 74 -9.87 -9.69 2.67
CA TYR A 74 -10.97 -9.63 3.62
C TYR A 74 -12.33 -9.42 2.94
N ALA A 75 -12.37 -8.58 1.90
CA ALA A 75 -13.57 -8.33 1.12
C ALA A 75 -14.10 -9.57 0.37
N HIS A 76 -13.21 -10.51 -0.01
CA HIS A 76 -13.56 -11.76 -0.71
C HIS A 76 -13.48 -12.99 0.22
N ARG A 77 -13.60 -12.78 1.53
CA ARG A 77 -13.47 -13.87 2.51
C ARG A 77 -14.46 -15.02 2.29
N PRO A 78 -15.76 -14.79 1.99
CA PRO A 78 -16.71 -15.88 1.75
C PRO A 78 -16.29 -16.76 0.56
N GLU A 79 -15.89 -16.13 -0.55
CA GLU A 79 -15.45 -16.79 -1.77
C GLU A 79 -14.15 -17.57 -1.54
N LEU A 80 -13.18 -16.96 -0.85
CA LEU A 80 -11.93 -17.62 -0.46
C LEU A 80 -12.20 -18.82 0.46
N THR A 81 -13.12 -18.70 1.40
CA THR A 81 -13.47 -19.80 2.31
C THR A 81 -14.09 -20.97 1.55
N SER A 82 -15.00 -20.68 0.60
CA SER A 82 -15.60 -21.68 -0.28
C SER A 82 -14.55 -22.35 -1.18
N ALA A 83 -13.63 -21.57 -1.75
CA ALA A 83 -12.54 -22.09 -2.57
C ALA A 83 -11.59 -22.99 -1.77
N PHE A 84 -11.18 -22.56 -0.56
CA PHE A 84 -10.33 -23.38 0.30
C PHE A 84 -11.01 -24.69 0.74
N ALA A 85 -12.32 -24.67 0.99
CA ALA A 85 -13.07 -25.88 1.36
C ALA A 85 -13.06 -26.95 0.24
N GLN A 86 -12.96 -26.56 -1.03
CA GLN A 86 -12.82 -27.50 -2.15
C GLN A 86 -11.49 -28.26 -2.12
N TYR A 87 -10.44 -27.65 -1.55
CA TYR A 87 -9.11 -28.25 -1.41
C TYR A 87 -8.91 -28.98 -0.06
N ASP A 88 -9.84 -28.85 0.88
CA ASP A 88 -9.84 -29.57 2.17
C ASP A 88 -11.19 -30.28 2.41
N PRO A 89 -11.53 -31.30 1.60
CA PRO A 89 -12.80 -32.04 1.74
C PRO A 89 -12.92 -32.78 3.08
N SER A 90 -11.78 -33.05 3.73
CA SER A 90 -11.71 -33.66 5.06
C SER A 90 -11.91 -32.67 6.22
N GLY A 91 -11.96 -31.37 5.96
CA GLY A 91 -12.14 -30.34 7.00
C GLY A 91 -11.01 -30.29 8.02
N THR A 92 -9.78 -30.59 7.61
CA THR A 92 -8.58 -30.60 8.47
C THR A 92 -8.11 -29.21 8.87
N GLY A 93 -8.58 -28.16 8.18
CA GLY A 93 -8.12 -26.79 8.30
C GLY A 93 -6.75 -26.55 7.65
N LYS A 94 -6.27 -27.48 6.83
CA LYS A 94 -4.95 -27.43 6.19
C LYS A 94 -5.05 -27.74 4.71
N ILE A 95 -4.31 -26.98 3.90
CA ILE A 95 -4.17 -27.18 2.46
C ILE A 95 -2.70 -27.02 2.05
N SER A 96 -2.31 -27.55 0.89
CA SER A 96 -0.94 -27.38 0.39
C SER A 96 -0.69 -25.94 -0.06
N VAL A 97 0.57 -25.54 -0.13
CA VAL A 97 0.96 -24.21 -0.65
C VAL A 97 0.52 -24.02 -2.12
N ASN A 98 0.50 -25.11 -2.89
CA ASN A 98 0.04 -25.10 -4.29
C ASN A 98 -1.45 -24.75 -4.36
N ASP A 99 -2.25 -25.43 -3.55
CA ASP A 99 -3.70 -25.28 -3.53
C ASP A 99 -4.11 -23.92 -2.96
N TRP A 100 -3.41 -23.46 -1.92
CA TRP A 100 -3.59 -22.12 -1.39
C TRP A 100 -3.32 -21.05 -2.46
N ALA A 101 -2.22 -21.17 -3.21
CA ALA A 101 -1.89 -20.22 -4.26
C ALA A 101 -2.94 -20.23 -5.40
N ALA A 102 -3.38 -21.43 -5.82
CA ALA A 102 -4.41 -21.59 -6.85
C ALA A 102 -5.76 -21.00 -6.42
N ALA A 103 -6.18 -21.22 -5.17
CA ALA A 103 -7.39 -20.63 -4.61
C ALA A 103 -7.32 -19.10 -4.56
N MET A 104 -6.20 -18.53 -4.08
CA MET A 104 -5.98 -17.08 -4.03
C MET A 104 -6.01 -16.44 -5.43
N GLU A 105 -5.36 -17.07 -6.40
CA GLU A 105 -5.35 -16.62 -7.81
C GLU A 105 -6.76 -16.68 -8.43
N SER A 106 -7.47 -17.79 -8.22
CA SER A 106 -8.81 -18.00 -8.78
C SER A 106 -9.86 -17.01 -8.23
N VAL A 107 -9.78 -16.64 -6.96
CA VAL A 107 -10.77 -15.76 -6.33
C VAL A 107 -10.41 -14.29 -6.52
N LEU A 108 -9.14 -13.92 -6.34
CA LEU A 108 -8.75 -12.50 -6.35
C LEU A 108 -8.40 -12.00 -7.77
N GLN A 109 -8.13 -12.91 -8.71
CA GLN A 109 -7.82 -12.62 -10.11
C GLN A 109 -6.70 -11.56 -10.22
N LEU A 110 -5.66 -11.71 -9.38
CA LEU A 110 -4.47 -10.87 -9.40
C LEU A 110 -3.28 -11.69 -9.87
N ASP A 111 -2.54 -11.13 -10.82
CA ASP A 111 -1.26 -11.68 -11.30
C ASP A 111 -0.15 -11.35 -10.30
N LEU A 112 -0.07 -12.15 -9.23
CA LEU A 112 0.89 -11.98 -8.14
C LEU A 112 1.62 -13.31 -7.86
N PRO A 113 2.88 -13.25 -7.41
CA PRO A 113 3.63 -14.44 -7.04
C PRO A 113 3.17 -14.97 -5.66
N TRP A 114 1.95 -15.52 -5.60
CA TRP A 114 1.26 -15.91 -4.36
C TRP A 114 2.14 -16.74 -3.42
N ARG A 115 2.84 -17.75 -3.96
CA ARG A 115 3.74 -18.63 -3.20
C ARG A 115 4.79 -17.86 -2.39
N MET A 116 5.31 -16.76 -2.93
CA MET A 116 6.29 -15.91 -2.24
C MET A 116 5.65 -15.03 -1.17
N LEU A 117 4.39 -14.65 -1.37
CA LEU A 117 3.61 -13.83 -0.45
C LEU A 117 3.03 -14.62 0.74
N LEU A 118 3.06 -15.96 0.69
CA LEU A 118 2.50 -16.83 1.73
C LEU A 118 2.99 -16.44 3.14
N SER A 119 4.30 -16.23 3.29
CA SER A 119 4.92 -15.89 4.59
C SER A 119 4.40 -14.59 5.21
N GLN A 120 3.81 -13.71 4.40
CA GLN A 120 3.26 -12.42 4.81
C GLN A 120 1.73 -12.45 5.03
N LEU A 121 1.06 -13.51 4.55
CA LEU A 121 -0.39 -13.59 4.43
C LEU A 121 -1.03 -14.74 5.22
N ALA A 122 -0.32 -15.84 5.42
CA ALA A 122 -0.85 -17.02 6.09
C ALA A 122 0.20 -17.66 7.00
N GLN A 123 -0.26 -18.40 8.01
CA GLN A 123 0.61 -19.17 8.89
C GLN A 123 1.06 -20.44 8.17
N THR A 124 2.37 -20.67 8.15
CA THR A 124 2.95 -21.94 7.74
C THR A 124 3.30 -22.72 9.00
N ASN A 125 2.50 -23.73 9.35
CA ASN A 125 2.95 -24.72 10.31
C ASN A 125 3.86 -25.73 9.59
N PRO A 126 4.95 -26.18 10.23
CA PRO A 126 5.70 -27.34 9.77
C PRO A 126 4.82 -28.61 9.75
#